data_AF-A0A080LXB7-F1
#
_entry.id   AF-A0A080LXB7-F1
#
_cell.length_a   1.000
_cell.length_b   1.000
_cell.length_c   1.000
_cell.angle_alpha   90.00
_cell.angle_beta   90.00
_cell.angle_gamma   90.00
#
_symmetry.space_group_name_H-M   'P 1'
#
loop_
_entity.id
_entity.type
_entity.pdbx_description
1 polymer ?
#
loop_
_entity_poly.entity_id
_entity_poly.type
_entity_poly.pdbx_seq_one_letter_code
_entity_poly.pdbx_strand_id
1 'polypeptide(L)'
;MIAVAAIVEGAGEVVALPILLRRINAWRTPDVHLQALPPIRVHRDRFLNRQDEFRRHLLLAAAKCGEQGWILVLLDADDDCPAELGKQILERATAYVPHRRVSVVLANREYEAWFIAAAESLDGQRGFAFKPAEAIDAEGPRNAKGWITAHMCGGSYGETTDQPAFSARMDLQQAFARSRSFRKLCSEWTRQMAFA
;
A
#
# COMPACT_ATOMS: atom_id res chain seq x y z
N MET A 1 -20.11 -9.41 0.69
CA MET A 1 -18.74 -9.47 0.14
C MET A 1 -18.32 -8.04 -0.12
N ILE A 2 -17.22 -7.57 0.47
CA ILE A 2 -16.74 -6.20 0.27
C ILE A 2 -15.60 -6.21 -0.74
N ALA A 3 -15.82 -5.58 -1.88
CA ALA A 3 -14.80 -5.45 -2.91
C ALA A 3 -13.94 -4.20 -2.71
N VAL A 4 -12.63 -4.35 -2.88
CA VAL A 4 -11.67 -3.25 -2.81
C VAL A 4 -11.05 -3.08 -4.18
N ALA A 5 -11.31 -1.94 -4.83
CA ALA A 5 -10.65 -1.56 -6.07
C ALA A 5 -9.47 -0.64 -5.74
N ALA A 6 -8.25 -1.18 -5.86
CA ALA A 6 -7.04 -0.40 -5.61
C ALA A 6 -6.56 0.31 -6.88
N ILE A 7 -5.98 1.50 -6.73
CA ILE A 7 -5.19 2.20 -7.74
C ILE A 7 -3.76 2.27 -7.19
N VAL A 8 -2.79 1.80 -7.97
CA VAL A 8 -1.37 1.65 -7.59
C VAL A 8 -0.47 2.09 -8.75
N GLU A 9 0.82 2.27 -8.54
CA GLU A 9 1.74 2.77 -9.58
C GLU A 9 2.78 1.74 -10.05
N GLY A 10 3.31 0.96 -9.12
CA GLY A 10 4.33 -0.04 -9.31
C GLY A 10 3.79 -1.34 -9.90
N ALA A 11 4.64 -2.05 -10.65
CA ALA A 11 4.30 -3.37 -11.18
C ALA A 11 4.25 -4.43 -10.06
N GLY A 12 5.13 -4.33 -9.06
CA GLY A 12 5.13 -5.23 -7.91
C GLY A 12 3.89 -5.08 -7.04
N GLU A 13 3.41 -3.85 -6.84
CA GLU A 13 2.21 -3.54 -6.05
C GLU A 13 0.94 -4.20 -6.58
N VAL A 14 0.82 -4.36 -7.91
CA VAL A 14 -0.32 -5.04 -8.55
C VAL A 14 -0.53 -6.45 -7.99
N VAL A 15 0.57 -7.14 -7.64
CA VAL A 15 0.53 -8.49 -7.06
C VAL A 15 0.63 -8.44 -5.54
N ALA A 16 1.49 -7.58 -5.00
CA ALA A 16 1.80 -7.50 -3.58
C ALA A 16 0.64 -6.94 -2.74
N LEU A 17 -0.02 -5.86 -3.19
CA LEU A 17 -1.07 -5.20 -2.42
C LEU A 17 -2.27 -6.12 -2.15
N PRO A 18 -2.84 -6.86 -3.12
CA PRO A 18 -3.94 -7.79 -2.84
C PRO A 18 -3.56 -8.88 -1.81
N ILE A 19 -2.31 -9.33 -1.78
CA ILE A 19 -1.81 -10.27 -0.76
C ILE A 19 -1.84 -9.59 0.61
N LEU A 20 -1.26 -8.39 0.70
CA LEU A 20 -1.21 -7.63 1.95
C LEU A 20 -2.61 -7.33 2.49
N LEU A 21 -3.54 -6.88 1.64
CA LEU A 21 -4.92 -6.58 2.06
C LEU A 21 -5.66 -7.79 2.62
N ARG A 22 -5.45 -8.99 2.04
CA ARG A 22 -6.03 -10.23 2.59
C ARG A 22 -5.46 -10.57 3.96
N ARG A 23 -4.16 -10.34 4.17
CA ARG A 23 -3.53 -10.55 5.48
C ARG A 23 -4.01 -9.52 6.51
N ILE A 24 -4.15 -8.26 6.13
CA ILE A 24 -4.74 -7.21 6.99
C ILE A 24 -6.19 -7.56 7.34
N ASN A 25 -6.99 -8.06 6.39
CA ASN A 25 -8.35 -8.51 6.66
C ASN A 25 -8.39 -9.64 7.68
N ALA A 26 -7.59 -10.69 7.47
CA ALA A 26 -7.51 -11.81 8.41
C ALA A 26 -7.06 -11.36 9.82
N TRP A 27 -6.22 -10.33 9.89
CA TRP A 27 -5.71 -9.80 11.15
C TRP A 27 -6.69 -8.85 11.87
N ARG A 28 -7.43 -8.01 11.14
CA ARG A 28 -8.24 -6.93 11.72
C ARG A 28 -9.75 -7.17 11.66
N THR A 29 -10.20 -7.85 10.61
CA THR A 29 -11.63 -8.02 10.28
C THR A 29 -11.88 -9.43 9.72
N PRO A 30 -11.55 -10.50 10.47
CA PRO A 30 -11.60 -11.87 9.97
C PRO A 30 -13.00 -12.30 9.54
N ASP A 31 -14.05 -11.71 10.12
CA ASP A 31 -15.44 -12.02 9.83
C ASP A 31 -15.98 -11.37 8.55
N VAL A 32 -15.21 -10.43 7.96
CA VAL A 32 -15.61 -9.75 6.72
C VAL A 32 -15.13 -10.53 5.51
N HIS A 33 -16.06 -10.88 4.62
CA HIS A 33 -15.71 -11.53 3.36
C HIS A 33 -15.17 -10.52 2.34
N LEU A 34 -13.84 -10.44 2.27
CA LEU A 34 -13.09 -9.55 1.38
C LEU A 34 -12.96 -10.11 -0.04
N GLN A 35 -13.17 -9.23 -1.02
CA GLN A 35 -12.71 -9.41 -2.40
C GLN A 35 -11.67 -8.32 -2.76
N ALA A 36 -10.38 -8.64 -2.65
CA ALA A 36 -9.32 -7.76 -3.15
C ALA A 36 -9.21 -7.89 -4.68
N LEU A 37 -9.71 -6.89 -5.41
CA LEU A 37 -9.71 -6.88 -6.87
C LEU A 37 -8.30 -6.63 -7.43
N PRO A 38 -7.99 -7.08 -8.66
CA PRO A 38 -6.75 -6.71 -9.33
C PRO A 38 -6.60 -5.18 -9.39
N PRO A 39 -5.49 -4.63 -8.84
CA PRO A 39 -5.25 -3.20 -8.83
C PRO A 39 -5.21 -2.59 -10.23
N ILE A 40 -5.63 -1.34 -10.33
CA ILE A 40 -5.51 -0.52 -11.52
C ILE A 40 -4.15 0.17 -11.45
N ARG A 41 -3.22 -0.24 -12.32
CA ARG A 41 -1.90 0.38 -12.39
C ARG A 41 -1.94 1.69 -13.16
N VAL A 42 -1.36 2.74 -12.60
CA VAL A 42 -1.26 4.07 -13.22
C VAL A 42 0.19 4.55 -13.26
N HIS A 43 0.46 5.58 -14.07
CA HIS A 43 1.69 6.35 -13.93
C HIS A 43 1.40 7.52 -12.98
N ARG A 44 2.09 7.59 -11.83
CA ARG A 44 1.90 8.58 -10.77
C ARG A 44 1.69 10.00 -11.29
N ASP A 45 2.69 10.55 -11.98
CA ASP A 45 2.66 11.92 -12.46
C ASP A 45 1.50 12.19 -13.41
N ARG A 46 1.19 11.23 -14.28
CA ARG A 46 0.08 11.36 -15.22
C ARG A 46 -1.25 11.35 -14.47
N PHE A 47 -1.40 10.43 -13.53
CA PHE A 47 -2.61 10.28 -12.73
C PHE A 47 -2.85 11.52 -11.86
N LEU A 48 -1.82 12.06 -11.21
CA LEU A 48 -1.97 13.22 -10.33
C LEU A 48 -2.17 14.53 -11.10
N ASN A 49 -1.47 14.72 -12.22
CA ASN A 49 -1.42 16.01 -12.93
C ASN A 49 -2.39 16.14 -14.10
N ARG A 50 -2.95 15.03 -14.64
CA ARG A 50 -3.94 15.09 -15.72
C ARG A 50 -5.34 14.80 -15.19
N GLN A 51 -6.19 15.83 -15.18
CA GLN A 51 -7.54 15.77 -14.64
C GLN A 51 -8.39 14.64 -15.27
N ASP A 52 -8.33 14.48 -16.59
CA ASP A 52 -9.09 13.44 -17.29
C ASP A 52 -8.62 12.03 -16.92
N GLU A 53 -7.32 11.82 -16.77
CA GLU A 53 -6.75 10.54 -16.35
C GLU A 53 -7.13 10.23 -14.90
N PHE A 54 -7.02 11.22 -14.01
CA PHE A 54 -7.44 11.08 -12.60
C PHE A 54 -8.91 10.65 -12.50
N ARG A 55 -9.80 11.39 -13.17
CA ARG A 55 -11.23 11.13 -13.19
C ARG A 55 -11.54 9.75 -13.78
N ARG A 56 -10.93 9.41 -14.93
CA ARG A 56 -11.17 8.13 -15.62
C ARG A 56 -10.87 6.94 -14.74
N HIS A 57 -9.71 6.93 -14.07
CA HIS A 57 -9.30 5.81 -13.23
C HIS A 57 -10.16 5.69 -11.96
N LEU A 58 -10.58 6.80 -11.36
CA LEU A 58 -11.51 6.80 -10.23
C LEU A 58 -12.89 6.24 -10.61
N LEU A 59 -13.45 6.65 -11.75
CA LEU A 59 -14.73 6.12 -12.24
C LEU A 59 -14.63 4.63 -12.54
N LEU A 60 -13.52 4.19 -13.13
CA LEU A 60 -13.25 2.77 -13.36
C LEU A 60 -13.18 1.99 -12.03
N ALA A 61 -12.48 2.51 -11.02
CA ALA A 61 -12.40 1.90 -9.70
C ALA A 61 -13.78 1.83 -9.02
N ALA A 62 -14.56 2.92 -9.09
CA ALA A 62 -15.91 3.01 -8.53
C ALA A 62 -16.86 1.99 -9.14
N ALA A 63 -16.78 1.78 -10.45
CA ALA A 63 -17.57 0.77 -11.16
C ALA A 63 -17.15 -0.66 -10.75
N LYS A 64 -15.83 -0.92 -10.66
CA LYS A 64 -15.29 -2.24 -10.30
C LYS A 64 -15.66 -2.70 -8.89
N CYS A 65 -15.61 -1.83 -7.89
CA CYS A 65 -15.88 -2.23 -6.51
C CYS A 65 -17.38 -2.36 -6.18
N GLY A 66 -18.28 -1.87 -7.05
CA GLY A 66 -19.72 -1.95 -6.82
C GLY A 66 -20.20 -1.15 -5.60
N GLU A 67 -21.51 -1.16 -5.36
CA GLU A 67 -22.17 -0.29 -4.35
C GLU A 67 -21.60 -0.41 -2.94
N GLN A 68 -21.39 -1.64 -2.49
CA GLN A 68 -20.90 -1.95 -1.15
C GLN A 68 -19.37 -1.86 -1.03
N GLY A 69 -18.64 -1.82 -2.14
CA GLY A 69 -17.18 -1.76 -2.13
C GLY A 69 -16.62 -0.35 -1.90
N TRP A 70 -15.30 -0.25 -1.99
CA TRP A 70 -14.61 1.03 -1.84
C TRP A 70 -13.31 1.10 -2.65
N ILE A 71 -12.84 2.32 -2.88
CA ILE A 71 -11.64 2.63 -3.64
C ILE A 71 -10.48 2.89 -2.68
N LEU A 72 -9.36 2.21 -2.90
CA LEU A 72 -8.09 2.49 -2.23
C LEU A 72 -7.10 3.08 -3.23
N VAL A 73 -6.71 4.34 -3.05
CA VAL A 73 -5.57 4.90 -3.76
C VAL A 73 -4.33 4.68 -2.89
N LEU A 74 -3.36 3.91 -3.39
CA LEU A 74 -2.06 3.71 -2.79
C LEU A 74 -0.98 4.16 -3.77
N LEU A 75 -0.15 5.12 -3.38
CA LEU A 75 0.99 5.59 -4.17
C LEU A 75 2.18 5.82 -3.24
N ASP A 76 3.38 5.89 -3.79
CA ASP A 76 4.55 6.34 -3.05
C ASP A 76 4.53 7.86 -2.88
N ALA A 77 4.97 8.30 -1.71
CA ALA A 77 5.08 9.71 -1.40
C ALA A 77 6.34 10.32 -2.02
N ASP A 78 7.37 9.54 -2.29
CA ASP A 78 8.69 10.01 -2.73
C ASP A 78 9.25 11.09 -1.76
N ASP A 79 9.30 12.34 -2.21
CA ASP A 79 9.68 13.52 -1.43
C ASP A 79 8.47 14.39 -1.01
N ASP A 80 7.25 14.05 -1.44
CA ASP A 80 6.02 14.77 -1.08
C ASP A 80 5.60 14.47 0.37
N CYS A 81 4.95 15.44 1.03
CA CYS A 81 4.36 15.22 2.35
C CYS A 81 3.13 14.29 2.24
N PRO A 82 3.14 13.07 2.83
CA PRO A 82 2.05 12.11 2.71
C PRO A 82 0.70 12.65 3.21
N ALA A 83 0.73 13.48 4.25
CA ALA A 83 -0.48 14.03 4.86
C ALA A 83 -1.14 15.11 3.98
N GLU A 84 -0.33 15.99 3.38
CA GLU A 84 -0.80 17.08 2.55
C GLU A 84 -1.29 16.56 1.19
N LEU A 85 -0.44 15.79 0.50
CA LEU A 85 -0.80 15.23 -0.80
C LEU A 85 -1.97 14.25 -0.68
N GLY A 86 -1.98 13.41 0.35
CA GLY A 86 -3.08 12.47 0.61
C GLY A 86 -4.42 13.18 0.81
N LYS A 87 -4.43 14.31 1.52
CA LYS A 87 -5.63 15.13 1.71
C LYS A 87 -6.11 15.73 0.38
N GLN A 88 -5.21 16.31 -0.40
CA GLN A 88 -5.54 16.90 -1.71
C GLN A 88 -6.13 15.86 -2.68
N ILE A 89 -5.53 14.67 -2.74
CA ILE A 89 -6.04 13.57 -3.58
C ILE A 89 -7.42 13.14 -3.11
N LEU A 90 -7.65 13.02 -1.80
CA LEU A 90 -8.94 12.59 -1.25
C LEU A 90 -10.05 13.60 -1.55
N GLU A 91 -9.79 14.88 -1.38
CA GLU A 91 -10.74 15.97 -1.70
C GLU A 91 -11.12 15.92 -3.18
N ARG A 92 -10.13 15.84 -4.07
CA ARG A 92 -10.36 15.70 -5.53
C ARG A 92 -11.11 14.43 -5.88
N ALA A 93 -10.76 13.29 -5.27
CA ALA A 93 -11.38 12.02 -5.57
C ALA A 93 -12.86 12.01 -5.17
N THR A 94 -13.16 12.53 -3.98
CA THR A 94 -14.54 12.62 -3.46
C THR A 94 -15.42 13.49 -4.35
N ALA A 95 -14.87 14.53 -4.99
CA ALA A 95 -15.61 15.35 -5.95
C ALA A 95 -16.01 14.59 -7.23
N TYR A 96 -15.20 13.64 -7.70
CA TYR A 96 -15.52 12.84 -8.90
C TYR A 96 -16.37 11.61 -8.62
N VAL A 97 -16.26 11.01 -7.44
CA VAL A 97 -16.97 9.80 -7.05
C VAL A 97 -17.67 9.96 -5.70
N PRO A 98 -18.56 10.97 -5.52
CA PRO A 98 -19.19 11.25 -4.22
C PRO A 98 -20.10 10.12 -3.73
N HIS A 99 -20.52 9.23 -4.64
CA HIS A 99 -21.33 8.05 -4.36
C HIS A 99 -20.50 6.83 -3.92
N ARG A 100 -19.16 6.96 -3.81
CA ARG A 100 -18.27 5.86 -3.46
C ARG A 100 -17.35 6.25 -2.32
N ARG A 101 -17.11 5.29 -1.42
CA ARG A 101 -16.12 5.42 -0.35
C ARG A 101 -14.71 5.39 -0.94
N VAL A 102 -13.87 6.33 -0.50
CA VAL A 102 -12.48 6.43 -0.94
C VAL A 102 -11.59 6.49 0.30
N SER A 103 -10.46 5.79 0.25
CA SER A 103 -9.32 6.10 1.11
C SER A 103 -8.09 6.36 0.28
N VAL A 104 -7.28 7.29 0.74
CA VAL A 104 -5.97 7.60 0.15
C VAL A 104 -4.92 7.30 1.19
N VAL A 105 -3.93 6.53 0.78
CA VAL A 105 -2.75 6.16 1.56
C VAL A 105 -1.54 6.45 0.69
N LEU A 106 -0.57 7.14 1.26
CA LEU A 106 0.73 7.33 0.63
C LEU A 106 1.77 6.58 1.46
N ALA A 107 2.48 5.63 0.86
CA ALA A 107 3.62 5.00 1.51
C ALA A 107 4.69 6.08 1.68
N ASN A 108 5.14 6.32 2.91
CA ASN A 108 6.10 7.39 3.15
C ASN A 108 7.45 6.98 2.57
N ARG A 109 8.00 7.81 1.68
CA ARG A 109 9.05 7.44 0.72
C ARG A 109 8.56 6.46 -0.32
N GLU A 110 8.58 5.18 -0.02
CA GLU A 110 8.27 4.09 -0.97
C GLU A 110 7.55 2.95 -0.23
N TYR A 111 6.83 2.09 -0.95
CA TYR A 111 6.19 0.88 -0.40
C TYR A 111 7.18 0.03 0.42
N GLU A 112 8.43 -0.06 -0.02
CA GLU A 112 9.52 -0.79 0.63
C GLU A 112 9.77 -0.36 2.07
N ALA A 113 9.43 0.88 2.46
CA ALA A 113 9.50 1.36 3.83
C ALA A 113 8.71 0.47 4.80
N TRP A 114 7.62 -0.16 4.35
CA TRP A 114 6.83 -1.08 5.17
C TRP A 114 7.56 -2.40 5.42
N PHE A 115 8.45 -2.82 4.52
CA PHE A 115 9.33 -3.96 4.75
C PHE A 115 10.48 -3.62 5.67
N ILE A 116 11.03 -2.40 5.60
CA ILE A 116 12.02 -1.92 6.57
C ILE A 116 11.40 -1.95 7.98
N ALA A 117 10.16 -1.47 8.10
CA ALA A 117 9.41 -1.53 9.36
C ALA A 117 9.27 -2.96 9.91
N ALA A 118 9.18 -3.95 9.03
CA ALA A 118 9.03 -5.37 9.34
C ALA A 118 10.33 -6.19 9.19
N ALA A 119 11.50 -5.54 9.13
CA ALA A 119 12.74 -6.18 8.68
C ALA A 119 13.13 -7.41 9.51
N GLU A 120 12.99 -7.34 10.84
CA GLU A 120 13.25 -8.48 11.74
C GLU A 120 12.42 -9.72 11.38
N SER A 121 11.15 -9.55 11.01
CA SER A 121 10.28 -10.67 10.61
C SER A 121 10.60 -11.23 9.22
N LEU A 122 11.32 -10.47 8.40
CA LEU A 122 11.71 -10.84 7.04
C LEU A 122 13.10 -11.46 7.00
N ASP A 123 13.84 -11.50 8.11
CA ASP A 123 15.15 -12.13 8.17
C ASP A 123 15.11 -13.59 7.66
N GLY A 124 16.08 -13.93 6.82
CA GLY A 124 16.17 -15.22 6.13
C GLY A 124 15.17 -15.42 4.98
N GLN A 125 14.25 -14.48 4.71
CA GLN A 125 13.31 -14.62 3.59
C GLN A 125 13.97 -14.20 2.28
N ARG A 126 14.02 -15.11 1.31
CA ARG A 126 14.52 -14.85 -0.07
C ARG A 126 15.92 -14.22 -0.13
N GLY A 127 16.76 -14.58 0.84
CA GLY A 127 18.11 -14.03 0.95
C GLY A 127 18.20 -12.68 1.65
N PHE A 128 17.09 -12.11 2.15
CA PHE A 128 17.15 -10.94 3.01
C PHE A 128 17.81 -11.28 4.36
N ALA A 129 18.76 -10.45 4.79
CA ALA A 129 19.47 -10.63 6.05
C ALA A 129 19.41 -9.33 6.86
N PHE A 130 18.75 -9.37 8.01
CA PHE A 130 18.66 -8.26 8.94
C PHE A 130 19.55 -8.50 10.16
N LYS A 131 20.33 -7.51 10.56
CA LYS A 131 21.20 -7.62 11.74
C LYS A 131 20.45 -7.08 12.97
N PRO A 132 20.23 -7.90 14.03
CA PRO A 132 19.41 -7.50 15.19
C PRO A 132 19.85 -6.24 15.96
N ALA A 133 21.10 -5.78 15.78
CA ALA A 133 21.63 -4.58 16.43
C ALA A 133 21.31 -3.28 15.65
N GLU A 134 20.71 -3.38 14.47
CA GLU A 134 20.41 -2.23 13.62
C GLU A 134 19.11 -1.54 14.09
N ALA A 135 19.17 -0.22 14.28
CA ALA A 135 17.99 0.57 14.58
C ALA A 135 17.10 0.69 13.34
N ILE A 136 15.82 0.35 13.47
CA ILE A 136 14.85 0.46 12.38
C ILE A 136 14.28 1.88 12.36
N ASP A 137 14.73 2.67 11.39
CA ASP A 137 14.01 3.85 10.92
C ASP A 137 13.37 3.52 9.57
N ALA A 138 12.09 3.11 9.61
CA ALA A 138 11.40 2.58 8.44
C ALA A 138 11.20 3.61 7.31
N GLU A 139 10.99 4.88 7.68
CA GLU A 139 10.59 5.94 6.75
C GLU A 139 11.64 7.06 6.63
N GLY A 140 12.77 6.92 7.34
CA GLY A 140 13.92 7.82 7.22
C GLY A 140 14.69 7.69 5.91
N PRO A 141 15.00 6.47 5.41
CA PRO A 141 15.75 6.29 4.18
C PRO A 141 15.02 6.90 2.99
N ARG A 142 15.68 7.83 2.29
CA ARG A 142 15.13 8.42 1.05
C ARG A 142 14.96 7.37 -0.06
N ASN A 143 15.82 6.35 -0.08
CA ASN A 143 15.79 5.24 -1.03
C ASN A 143 15.57 3.94 -0.25
N ALA A 144 14.32 3.63 0.09
CA ALA A 144 13.96 2.47 0.88
C ALA A 144 14.24 1.17 0.11
N LYS A 145 13.99 1.17 -1.20
CA LYS A 145 14.37 0.08 -2.10
C LYS A 145 15.87 -0.19 -2.11
N GLY A 146 16.68 0.87 -2.11
CA GLY A 146 18.13 0.79 -1.99
C GLY A 146 18.55 0.17 -0.65
N TRP A 147 17.89 0.55 0.45
CA TRP A 147 18.13 -0.06 1.75
C TRP A 147 17.80 -1.55 1.74
N ILE A 148 16.64 -1.96 1.20
CA ILE A 148 16.28 -3.39 1.09
C ILE A 148 17.29 -4.13 0.22
N THR A 149 17.71 -3.54 -0.91
CA THR A 149 18.69 -4.13 -1.83
C THR A 149 20.03 -4.38 -1.16
N ALA A 150 20.50 -3.47 -0.31
CA ALA A 150 21.75 -3.63 0.43
C ALA A 150 21.72 -4.80 1.45
N HIS A 151 20.52 -5.23 1.85
CA HIS A 151 20.30 -6.34 2.77
C HIS A 151 19.98 -7.67 2.07
N MET A 152 19.96 -7.71 0.73
CA MET A 152 19.78 -8.94 -0.04
C MET A 152 21.13 -9.65 -0.22
N CYS A 153 21.27 -10.83 0.41
CA CYS A 153 22.42 -11.71 0.25
C CYS A 153 22.33 -12.45 -1.10
N GLY A 154 23.21 -12.10 -2.04
CA GLY A 154 23.38 -12.85 -3.29
C GLY A 154 22.52 -12.40 -4.47
N GLY A 155 21.88 -11.23 -4.39
CA GLY A 155 21.10 -10.67 -5.50
C GLY A 155 20.57 -9.26 -5.21
N SER A 156 19.90 -8.67 -6.19
CA SER A 156 19.18 -7.40 -6.02
C SER A 156 17.72 -7.67 -5.67
N TYR A 157 17.10 -6.76 -4.91
CA TYR A 157 15.67 -6.79 -4.69
C TYR A 157 14.89 -6.60 -6.00
N GLY A 158 14.02 -7.56 -6.32
CA GLY A 158 13.13 -7.54 -7.48
C GLY A 158 11.70 -7.22 -7.08
N GLU A 159 11.20 -6.04 -7.43
CA GLU A 159 9.83 -5.58 -7.08
C GLU A 159 8.74 -6.59 -7.49
N THR A 160 8.82 -7.19 -8.68
CA THR A 160 7.77 -8.10 -9.16
C THR A 160 7.82 -9.49 -8.51
N THR A 161 8.93 -9.85 -7.86
CA THR A 161 9.16 -11.18 -7.29
C THR A 161 9.24 -11.19 -5.76
N ASP A 162 9.96 -10.22 -5.18
CA ASP A 162 10.24 -10.15 -3.76
C ASP A 162 9.16 -9.34 -3.03
N GLN A 163 8.64 -8.25 -3.60
CA GLN A 163 7.57 -7.46 -2.98
C GLN A 163 6.33 -8.30 -2.63
N PRO A 164 5.81 -9.19 -3.50
CA PRO A 164 4.68 -10.05 -3.15
C PRO A 164 5.02 -11.07 -2.07
N ALA A 165 6.24 -11.60 -2.09
CA ALA A 165 6.68 -12.59 -1.11
C ALA A 165 6.92 -11.97 0.27
N PHE A 166 7.51 -10.78 0.34
CA PHE A 166 7.65 -10.03 1.58
C PHE A 166 6.29 -9.60 2.10
N SER A 167 5.39 -9.12 1.24
CA SER A 167 4.00 -8.82 1.63
C SER A 167 3.26 -10.03 2.21
N ALA A 168 3.57 -11.24 1.72
CA ALA A 168 3.00 -12.48 2.25
C ALA A 168 3.54 -12.88 3.62
N ARG A 169 4.73 -12.39 4.02
CA ARG A 169 5.48 -12.87 5.20
C ARG A 169 5.67 -11.84 6.30
N MET A 170 5.78 -10.55 5.95
CA MET A 170 6.06 -9.47 6.91
C MET A 170 5.13 -9.52 8.13
N ASP A 171 5.64 -9.30 9.33
CA ASP A 171 4.80 -9.17 10.52
C ASP A 171 4.03 -7.84 10.46
N LEU A 172 2.70 -7.93 10.43
CA LEU A 172 1.84 -6.76 10.29
C LEU A 172 1.80 -5.89 11.54
N GLN A 173 1.93 -6.49 12.73
CA GLN A 173 1.95 -5.75 13.99
C GLN A 173 3.27 -4.98 14.13
N GLN A 174 4.38 -5.59 13.71
CA GLN A 174 5.69 -4.98 13.66
C GLN A 174 5.70 -3.76 12.71
N ALA A 175 5.21 -3.95 11.48
CA ALA A 175 5.07 -2.86 10.52
C ALA A 175 4.16 -1.73 11.04
N PHE A 176 3.04 -2.08 11.68
CA PHE A 176 2.11 -1.12 12.27
C PHE A 176 2.72 -0.32 13.42
N ALA A 177 3.57 -0.94 14.23
CA ALA A 177 4.25 -0.26 15.33
C ALA A 177 5.33 0.70 14.81
N ARG A 178 6.03 0.34 13.72
CA ARG A 178 7.25 1.03 13.26
C ARG A 178 7.06 1.96 12.05
N SER A 179 5.97 1.86 11.29
CA SER A 179 5.67 2.76 10.15
C SER A 179 4.35 3.50 10.35
N ARG A 180 4.39 4.82 10.17
CA ARG A 180 3.19 5.69 10.26
C ARG A 180 2.31 5.54 9.02
N SER A 181 2.90 5.43 7.84
CA SER A 181 2.16 5.22 6.59
C SER A 181 1.50 3.84 6.54
N PHE A 182 2.15 2.79 7.04
CA PHE A 182 1.51 1.47 7.18
C PHE A 182 0.37 1.50 8.22
N ARG A 183 0.57 2.20 9.34
CA ARG A 183 -0.49 2.43 10.33
C ARG A 183 -1.68 3.14 9.71
N LYS A 184 -1.45 4.16 8.85
CA LYS A 184 -2.51 4.84 8.10
C LYS A 184 -3.29 3.85 7.24
N LEU A 185 -2.65 2.96 6.48
CA LEU A 185 -3.33 1.91 5.72
C LEU A 185 -4.26 1.07 6.60
N CYS A 186 -3.76 0.60 7.75
CA CYS A 186 -4.54 -0.21 8.69
C CYS A 186 -5.72 0.55 9.32
N SER A 187 -5.53 1.84 9.62
CA SER A 187 -6.59 2.70 10.13
C SER A 187 -7.68 2.95 9.09
N GLU A 188 -7.31 3.22 7.83
CA GLU A 188 -8.28 3.32 6.72
C GLU A 188 -9.03 2.01 6.53
N TRP A 189 -8.32 0.88 6.57
CA TRP A 189 -8.94 -0.44 6.46
C TRP A 189 -10.02 -0.64 7.52
N THR A 190 -9.65 -0.47 8.79
CA THR A 190 -10.57 -0.65 9.93
C THR A 190 -11.78 0.29 9.81
N ARG A 191 -11.55 1.56 9.44
CA ARG A 191 -12.63 2.53 9.25
C ARG A 191 -13.60 2.09 8.15
N GLN A 192 -13.09 1.63 7.01
CA GLN A 192 -13.94 1.26 5.88
C GLN A 192 -14.68 -0.05 6.14
N MET A 193 -14.06 -1.00 6.84
CA MET A 193 -14.71 -2.25 7.19
C MET A 193 -15.76 -2.12 8.31
N ALA A 194 -15.76 -1.02 9.07
CA ALA A 194 -16.84 -0.74 10.03
C ALA A 194 -18.21 -0.50 9.36
N PHE A 195 -18.24 -0.29 8.04
CA PHE A 195 -19.47 -0.17 7.25
C PHE A 195 -19.76 -1.44 6.42
N ALA A 196 -19.04 -2.53 6.67
CA ALA A 196 -19.18 -3.81 5.97
C ALA A 196 -20.35 -4.64 6.49
#